data_AF-A0A968T3V5-F1
#
_entry.id   AF-A0A968T3V5-F1
#
_cell.length_a   1.000
_cell.length_b   1.000
_cell.length_c   1.000
_cell.angle_alpha   90.00
_cell.angle_beta   90.00
_cell.angle_gamma   90.00
#
_symmetry.space_group_name_H-M   'P 1'
#
loop_
_entity.id
_entity.type
_entity.pdbx_description
1 polymer ?
#
loop_
_entity_poly.entity_id
_entity_poly.type
_entity_poly.pdbx_seq_one_letter_code
_entity_poly.pdbx_strand_id
1 'polypeptide(L)'
;MQAVILVGHGSLRRASGAAMIRLAARLREIGAAPIVGASFLNYSRPRFDAMLARCVRRGAKHVVVQPYFLVHGKFVAEDMPHLLHLAQAAHPELDFALGAAFGVHPALADLVDKRAYQAGCVPGACALLVVAHGSPTPEANAPIAALCEQLRATAHYRAVELSFLGLNAPLLGDAIDRLAHTGQQNIVVVPYFLQLGGHVAEDLPQIIGAAQLRHPATMIRLAQHLDYDLLLVDVLRQRVIEASAVERGSDLGSRRSNLRVLQHCCFARTTITPHGGGAHSDLIAACSAFLSRKQGRGGKRQGEAHNRMPGLFGLLTSDFGLLLHLGGSYDNGSNERRWTSADLAALNEHFAVQSPEILLDWTAAHFRDQAVLTCSFGGAAGMVLLDMVVRGDLPIAVVFLDTNLLFAETYALIEAAERRYGIHIDRHQPAISLAEQEQREGPDLYAREPDRCCAIRKVAPLAVALQPYAAWLSGIRRDQTSQRAATPLLQWNERHALLKISPLADWSEAEVWRYIHRHNVPYNPLLDQGYPSIGCAPCTKPANGDDVRGGRWNGFDKVECGIHL
;
A
#
# COMPACT_ATOMS: atom_id res chain seq x y z
N MET A 1 -28.80 -4.25 16.95
CA MET A 1 -28.23 -2.88 16.97
C MET A 1 -27.20 -2.78 15.85
N GLN A 2 -27.25 -1.72 15.05
CA GLN A 2 -26.35 -1.53 13.91
C GLN A 2 -25.05 -0.82 14.32
N ALA A 3 -23.94 -1.23 13.72
CA ALA A 3 -22.65 -0.55 13.75
C ALA A 3 -22.18 -0.21 12.33
N VAL A 4 -21.40 0.85 12.20
CA VAL A 4 -20.74 1.26 10.95
C VAL A 4 -19.24 1.32 11.19
N ILE A 5 -18.47 0.66 10.32
CA ILE A 5 -17.02 0.70 10.33
C ILE A 5 -16.56 1.26 8.98
N LEU A 6 -15.99 2.47 9.00
CA LEU A 6 -15.31 3.01 7.83
C LEU A 6 -13.97 2.30 7.67
N VAL A 7 -13.69 1.76 6.49
CA VAL A 7 -12.44 1.03 6.22
C VAL A 7 -11.66 1.73 5.11
N GLY A 8 -10.49 2.25 5.46
CA GLY A 8 -9.52 2.78 4.51
C GLY A 8 -8.28 1.89 4.42
N HIS A 9 -7.43 2.14 3.42
CA HIS A 9 -6.17 1.41 3.30
C HIS A 9 -5.22 1.66 4.48
N GLY A 10 -5.12 2.92 4.91
CA GLY A 10 -4.11 3.40 5.85
C GLY A 10 -2.81 3.77 5.15
N SER A 11 -1.93 4.51 5.83
CA SER A 11 -0.60 4.85 5.30
C SER A 11 0.43 5.08 6.40
N LEU A 12 1.71 4.94 6.03
CA LEU A 12 2.88 5.11 6.89
C LEU A 12 3.13 6.57 7.34
N ARG A 13 2.47 7.56 6.72
CA ARG A 13 2.63 8.96 7.13
C ARG A 13 1.95 9.22 8.47
N ARG A 14 2.65 9.88 9.40
CA ARG A 14 2.03 10.38 10.65
C ARG A 14 0.83 11.27 10.32
N ALA A 15 -0.27 11.09 11.05
CA ALA A 15 -1.58 11.72 10.80
C ALA A 15 -2.34 11.28 9.52
N SER A 16 -1.80 10.34 8.74
CA SER A 16 -2.55 9.67 7.67
C SER A 16 -3.80 8.98 8.23
N GLY A 17 -4.95 9.22 7.61
CA GLY A 17 -6.23 8.69 8.06
C GLY A 17 -6.97 9.54 9.11
N ALA A 18 -6.38 10.64 9.59
CA ALA A 18 -7.06 11.54 10.53
C ALA A 18 -8.38 12.10 9.97
N ALA A 19 -8.42 12.41 8.67
CA ALA A 19 -9.63 12.83 7.97
C ALA A 19 -10.75 11.78 8.11
N MET A 20 -10.46 10.50 7.82
CA MET A 20 -11.44 9.41 7.93
C MET A 20 -11.92 9.21 9.37
N ILE A 21 -11.02 9.28 10.36
CA ILE A 21 -11.40 9.20 11.77
C ILE A 21 -12.35 10.35 12.16
N ARG A 22 -12.07 11.57 11.69
CA ARG A 22 -12.94 12.73 11.90
C ARG A 22 -14.29 12.56 11.20
N LEU A 23 -14.32 12.03 9.98
CA LEU A 23 -15.57 11.73 9.26
C LEU A 23 -16.40 10.68 10.00
N ALA A 24 -15.79 9.62 10.53
CA ALA A 24 -16.48 8.63 11.37
C ALA A 24 -17.06 9.25 12.64
N ALA A 25 -16.34 10.18 13.27
CA ALA A 25 -16.86 10.94 14.42
C ALA A 25 -18.08 11.79 14.03
N ARG A 26 -18.04 12.46 12.87
CA ARG A 26 -19.19 13.25 12.37
C ARG A 26 -20.40 12.38 12.04
N LEU A 27 -20.20 11.24 11.39
CA LEU A 27 -21.27 10.26 11.15
C LEU A 27 -21.93 9.81 12.45
N ARG A 28 -21.14 9.63 13.52
CA ARG A 28 -21.67 9.32 14.85
C ARG A 28 -22.51 10.46 15.43
N GLU A 29 -22.00 11.69 15.33
CA GLU A 29 -22.68 12.89 15.84
C GLU A 29 -24.03 13.13 15.17
N ILE A 30 -24.13 12.91 13.86
CA ILE A 30 -25.39 13.05 13.11
C ILE A 30 -26.31 11.82 13.23
N GLY A 31 -25.93 10.83 14.04
CA GLY A 31 -26.76 9.66 14.31
C GLY A 31 -26.85 8.66 13.16
N ALA A 32 -25.82 8.55 12.30
CA ALA A 32 -25.83 7.59 11.19
C ALA A 32 -25.95 6.13 11.66
N ALA A 33 -25.38 5.80 12.83
CA ALA A 33 -25.62 4.55 13.56
C ALA A 33 -25.27 4.69 15.06
N PRO A 34 -25.81 3.83 15.95
CA PRO A 34 -25.47 3.82 17.38
C PRO A 34 -23.97 3.59 17.68
N ILE A 35 -23.28 2.90 16.79
CA ILE A 35 -21.83 2.67 16.84
C ILE A 35 -21.26 3.06 15.48
N VAL A 36 -20.35 4.03 15.46
CA VAL A 36 -19.57 4.38 14.27
C VAL A 36 -18.10 4.46 14.64
N GLY A 37 -17.24 3.91 13.81
CA GLY A 37 -15.79 4.04 13.93
C GLY A 37 -15.10 3.99 12.58
N ALA A 38 -13.81 4.30 12.59
CA ALA A 38 -12.91 4.16 11.46
C ALA A 38 -11.89 3.08 11.78
N SER A 39 -11.45 2.36 10.77
CA SER A 39 -10.37 1.39 10.86
C SER A 39 -9.58 1.33 9.56
N PHE A 40 -8.37 0.80 9.63
CA PHE A 40 -7.49 0.67 8.49
C PHE A 40 -7.16 -0.78 8.23
N LEU A 41 -7.00 -1.12 6.94
CA LEU A 41 -6.48 -2.41 6.51
C LEU A 41 -5.03 -2.57 6.96
N ASN A 42 -4.22 -1.55 6.69
CA ASN A 42 -2.77 -1.56 6.83
C ASN A 42 -2.27 -0.31 7.57
N TYR A 43 -1.04 -0.36 8.11
CA TYR A 43 -0.22 0.74 8.64
C TYR A 43 -0.78 1.55 9.81
N SER A 44 -1.92 2.18 9.60
CA SER A 44 -2.57 3.08 10.53
C SER A 44 -3.40 2.31 11.56
N ARG A 45 -3.69 2.96 12.68
CA ARG A 45 -4.52 2.44 13.76
C ARG A 45 -5.76 3.32 13.92
N PRO A 46 -6.91 2.76 14.35
CA PRO A 46 -7.10 1.37 14.78
C PRO A 46 -7.27 0.40 13.60
N ARG A 47 -6.94 -0.88 13.84
CA ARG A 47 -7.17 -1.95 12.85
C ARG A 47 -8.64 -2.39 12.82
N PHE A 48 -9.04 -3.05 11.74
CA PHE A 48 -10.40 -3.56 11.57
C PHE A 48 -10.83 -4.51 12.69
N ASP A 49 -10.00 -5.50 13.03
CA ASP A 49 -10.24 -6.47 14.12
C ASP A 49 -10.50 -5.77 15.47
N ALA A 50 -9.68 -4.77 15.82
CA ALA A 50 -9.84 -4.00 17.05
C ALA A 50 -11.16 -3.20 17.07
N MET A 51 -11.56 -2.64 15.92
CA MET A 51 -12.82 -1.89 15.79
C MET A 51 -14.03 -2.83 15.82
N LEU A 52 -13.95 -3.99 15.18
CA LEU A 52 -14.99 -5.02 15.21
C LEU A 52 -15.21 -5.54 16.63
N ALA A 53 -14.14 -5.87 17.35
CA ALA A 53 -14.23 -6.29 18.75
C ALA A 53 -14.90 -5.21 19.63
N ARG A 54 -14.70 -3.93 19.32
CA ARG A 54 -15.40 -2.83 20.00
C ARG A 54 -16.89 -2.81 19.65
N CYS A 55 -17.27 -3.07 18.40
CA CYS A 55 -18.66 -3.22 17.99
C CYS A 55 -19.34 -4.37 18.75
N VAL A 56 -18.70 -5.53 18.81
CA VAL A 56 -19.18 -6.72 19.54
C VAL A 56 -19.39 -6.42 21.02
N ARG A 57 -18.39 -5.86 21.70
CA ARG A 57 -18.49 -5.49 23.14
C ARG A 57 -19.61 -4.52 23.43
N ARG A 58 -19.98 -3.68 22.46
CA ARG A 58 -21.08 -2.72 22.61
C ARG A 58 -22.44 -3.34 22.27
N GLY A 59 -22.51 -4.60 21.82
CA GLY A 59 -23.76 -5.29 21.50
C GLY A 59 -24.22 -5.07 20.06
N ALA A 60 -23.31 -4.77 19.13
CA ALA A 60 -23.64 -4.80 17.71
C ALA A 60 -24.15 -6.19 17.31
N LYS A 61 -25.13 -6.22 16.41
CA LYS A 61 -25.66 -7.44 15.77
C LYS A 61 -25.59 -7.38 14.26
N HIS A 62 -25.62 -6.16 13.73
CA HIS A 62 -25.46 -5.89 12.31
C HIS A 62 -24.32 -4.89 12.13
N VAL A 63 -23.38 -5.15 11.23
CA VAL A 63 -22.18 -4.33 10.99
C VAL A 63 -22.09 -3.97 9.51
N VAL A 64 -22.28 -2.69 9.21
CA VAL A 64 -22.00 -2.12 7.89
C VAL A 64 -20.52 -1.78 7.80
N VAL A 65 -19.81 -2.46 6.91
CA VAL A 65 -18.43 -2.16 6.54
C VAL A 65 -18.48 -1.23 5.34
N GLN A 66 -18.10 0.04 5.53
CA GLN A 66 -18.15 1.06 4.48
C GLN A 66 -16.74 1.36 3.97
N PRO A 67 -16.41 1.00 2.71
CA PRO A 67 -15.13 1.34 2.11
C PRO A 67 -14.96 2.87 1.99
N TYR A 68 -13.79 3.38 2.39
CA TYR A 68 -13.35 4.77 2.22
C TYR A 68 -12.46 4.89 0.97
N PHE A 69 -13.07 4.67 -0.20
CA PHE A 69 -12.39 4.66 -1.49
C PHE A 69 -13.23 5.39 -2.53
N LEU A 70 -12.58 6.17 -3.41
CA LEU A 70 -13.25 6.93 -4.47
C LEU A 70 -13.86 6.03 -5.54
N VAL A 71 -13.14 4.97 -5.91
CA VAL A 71 -13.50 4.07 -7.01
C VAL A 71 -13.55 2.63 -6.53
N HIS A 72 -14.29 1.80 -7.27
CA HIS A 72 -14.33 0.36 -7.06
C HIS A 72 -13.08 -0.28 -7.70
N GLY A 73 -11.95 -0.17 -7.02
CA GLY A 73 -10.70 -0.83 -7.42
C GLY A 73 -10.50 -2.18 -6.74
N LYS A 74 -9.32 -2.79 -6.95
CA LYS A 74 -8.92 -4.09 -6.40
C LYS A 74 -9.25 -4.26 -4.91
N PHE A 75 -8.93 -3.24 -4.09
CA PHE A 75 -9.21 -3.26 -2.64
C PHE A 75 -10.69 -3.44 -2.30
N VAL A 76 -11.59 -2.82 -3.06
CA VAL A 76 -13.03 -2.93 -2.81
C VAL A 76 -13.59 -4.22 -3.41
N ALA A 77 -13.04 -4.65 -4.56
CA ALA A 77 -13.50 -5.82 -5.29
C ALA A 77 -13.05 -7.15 -4.66
N GLU A 78 -11.84 -7.19 -4.08
CA GLU A 78 -11.18 -8.42 -3.64
C GLU A 78 -10.92 -8.42 -2.14
N ASP A 79 -10.20 -7.41 -1.62
CA ASP A 79 -9.77 -7.40 -0.21
C ASP A 79 -10.92 -7.22 0.78
N MET A 80 -11.90 -6.35 0.46
CA MET A 80 -13.06 -6.14 1.33
C MET A 80 -13.94 -7.41 1.48
N PRO A 81 -14.42 -8.06 0.41
CA PRO A 81 -15.19 -9.30 0.56
C PRO A 81 -14.45 -10.38 1.33
N HIS A 82 -13.15 -10.50 1.10
CA HIS A 82 -12.30 -11.44 1.81
C HIS A 82 -12.20 -11.13 3.31
N LEU A 83 -11.97 -9.86 3.68
CA LEU A 83 -12.01 -9.40 5.07
C LEU A 83 -13.35 -9.74 5.73
N LEU A 84 -14.48 -9.45 5.07
CA LEU A 84 -15.80 -9.76 5.61
C LEU A 84 -16.02 -11.26 5.78
N HIS A 85 -15.52 -12.09 4.87
CA HIS A 85 -15.64 -13.54 4.97
C HIS A 85 -14.97 -14.08 6.24
N LEU A 86 -13.76 -13.59 6.55
CA LEU A 86 -13.04 -14.00 7.74
C LEU A 86 -13.69 -13.46 9.02
N ALA A 87 -14.13 -12.20 9.01
CA ALA A 87 -14.87 -11.60 10.11
C ALA A 87 -16.17 -12.37 10.42
N GLN A 88 -16.88 -12.80 9.37
CA GLN A 88 -18.09 -13.60 9.49
C GLN A 88 -17.81 -15.00 10.07
N ALA A 89 -16.69 -15.63 9.69
CA ALA A 89 -16.30 -16.93 10.22
C ALA A 89 -15.95 -16.86 11.71
N ALA A 90 -15.32 -15.77 12.16
CA ALA A 90 -14.95 -15.58 13.56
C ALA A 90 -16.08 -15.03 14.44
N HIS A 91 -17.05 -14.35 13.84
CA HIS A 91 -18.24 -13.84 14.50
C HIS A 91 -19.52 -14.27 13.78
N PRO A 92 -19.90 -15.57 13.84
CA PRO A 92 -21.09 -16.10 13.18
C PRO A 92 -22.41 -15.47 13.67
N GLU A 93 -22.39 -14.82 14.83
CA GLU A 93 -23.53 -14.14 15.44
C GLU A 93 -23.79 -12.72 14.90
N LEU A 94 -22.91 -12.21 14.04
CA LEU A 94 -23.04 -10.90 13.41
C LEU A 94 -23.50 -11.03 11.96
N ASP A 95 -24.36 -10.11 11.54
CA ASP A 95 -24.70 -9.89 10.13
C ASP A 95 -23.81 -8.78 9.56
N PHE A 96 -23.17 -9.01 8.42
CA PHE A 96 -22.32 -8.02 7.76
C PHE A 96 -22.87 -7.55 6.41
N ALA A 97 -22.89 -6.23 6.21
CA ALA A 97 -23.14 -5.61 4.91
C ALA A 97 -21.90 -4.85 4.43
N LEU A 98 -21.53 -5.03 3.17
CA LEU A 98 -20.47 -4.26 2.51
C LEU A 98 -21.09 -3.10 1.73
N GLY A 99 -20.70 -1.87 2.06
CA GLY A 99 -21.05 -0.69 1.28
C GLY A 99 -20.28 -0.61 -0.04
N ALA A 100 -20.83 0.10 -1.02
CA ALA A 100 -20.11 0.41 -2.25
C ALA A 100 -19.01 1.45 -2.00
N ALA A 101 -18.01 1.51 -2.88
CA ALA A 101 -17.11 2.66 -2.97
C ALA A 101 -17.90 3.97 -3.20
N PHE A 102 -17.25 5.12 -3.04
CA PHE A 102 -17.94 6.40 -3.20
C PHE A 102 -18.55 6.53 -4.59
N GLY A 103 -17.80 6.17 -5.64
CA GLY A 103 -18.31 6.09 -7.00
C GLY A 103 -18.90 7.42 -7.47
N VAL A 104 -20.04 7.35 -8.16
CA VAL A 104 -20.75 8.55 -8.63
C VAL A 104 -21.63 9.09 -7.50
N HIS A 105 -21.38 10.34 -7.09
CA HIS A 105 -22.21 11.04 -6.12
C HIS A 105 -22.14 12.56 -6.34
N PRO A 106 -23.27 13.30 -6.37
CA PRO A 106 -23.29 14.75 -6.62
C PRO A 106 -22.39 15.56 -5.67
N ALA A 107 -22.40 15.22 -4.37
CA ALA A 107 -21.56 15.89 -3.37
C ALA A 107 -20.04 15.80 -3.65
N LEU A 108 -19.57 14.86 -4.48
CA LEU A 108 -18.17 14.80 -4.90
C LEU A 108 -17.87 15.85 -5.99
N ALA A 109 -18.81 16.08 -6.91
CA ALA A 109 -18.71 17.16 -7.89
C ALA A 109 -18.76 18.51 -7.16
N ASP A 110 -19.69 18.68 -6.21
CA ASP A 110 -19.77 19.89 -5.37
C ASP A 110 -18.48 20.12 -4.57
N LEU A 111 -17.84 19.05 -4.10
CA LEU A 111 -16.57 19.14 -3.39
C LEU A 111 -15.43 19.58 -4.32
N VAL A 112 -15.37 19.03 -5.54
CA VAL A 112 -14.40 19.47 -6.54
C VAL A 112 -14.60 20.93 -6.90
N ASP A 113 -15.85 21.36 -7.10
CA ASP A 113 -16.22 22.75 -7.37
C ASP A 113 -15.79 23.68 -6.23
N LYS A 114 -16.06 23.27 -4.97
CA LYS A 114 -15.60 23.96 -3.77
C LYS A 114 -14.07 24.08 -3.71
N ARG A 115 -13.33 23.01 -4.03
CA ARG A 115 -11.85 23.04 -4.06
C ARG A 115 -11.32 23.97 -5.14
N ALA A 116 -11.94 23.96 -6.32
CA ALA A 116 -11.59 24.87 -7.40
C ALA A 116 -11.83 26.33 -7.01
N TYR A 117 -12.99 26.65 -6.43
CA TYR A 117 -13.33 27.98 -5.94
C TYR A 117 -12.33 28.47 -4.87
N GLN A 118 -11.99 27.61 -3.90
CA GLN A 118 -10.99 27.92 -2.86
C GLN A 118 -9.59 28.20 -3.44
N ALA A 119 -9.26 27.61 -4.59
CA ALA A 119 -8.02 27.89 -5.33
C ALA A 119 -8.10 29.17 -6.19
N GLY A 120 -9.19 29.94 -6.08
CA GLY A 120 -9.38 31.19 -6.81
C GLY A 120 -9.98 31.03 -8.20
N CYS A 121 -10.67 29.92 -8.48
CA CYS A 121 -11.43 29.76 -9.70
C CYS A 121 -12.60 30.75 -9.74
N VAL A 122 -12.72 31.51 -10.83
CA VAL A 122 -13.87 32.37 -11.10
C VAL A 122 -14.76 31.69 -12.15
N PRO A 123 -16.06 31.50 -11.88
CA PRO A 123 -16.98 30.89 -12.84
C PRO A 123 -16.95 31.59 -14.20
N GLY A 124 -16.89 30.81 -15.28
CA GLY A 124 -16.81 31.26 -16.68
C GLY A 124 -15.43 31.74 -17.14
N ALA A 125 -14.45 31.83 -16.24
CA ALA A 125 -13.12 32.39 -16.54
C ALA A 125 -11.96 31.40 -16.38
N CYS A 126 -12.22 30.17 -15.91
CA CYS A 126 -11.19 29.15 -15.69
C CYS A 126 -11.50 27.85 -16.40
N ALA A 127 -10.45 27.12 -16.75
CA ALA A 127 -10.50 25.70 -17.06
C ALA A 127 -10.20 24.88 -15.80
N LEU A 128 -10.94 23.80 -15.60
CA LEU A 128 -10.78 22.87 -14.50
C LEU A 128 -10.10 21.60 -14.98
N LEU A 129 -9.06 21.18 -14.27
CA LEU A 129 -8.39 19.93 -14.50
C LEU A 129 -8.52 19.04 -13.26
N VAL A 130 -9.28 17.95 -13.36
CA VAL A 130 -9.40 16.96 -12.29
C VAL A 130 -8.30 15.92 -12.49
N VAL A 131 -7.37 15.80 -11.54
CA VAL A 131 -6.26 14.86 -11.64
C VAL A 131 -6.44 13.68 -10.70
N ALA A 132 -6.43 12.47 -11.27
CA ALA A 132 -6.52 11.20 -10.54
C ALA A 132 -5.22 10.40 -10.66
N HIS A 133 -5.08 9.32 -9.86
CA HIS A 133 -3.93 8.42 -10.02
C HIS A 133 -3.95 7.67 -11.35
N GLY A 134 -5.15 7.28 -11.79
CA GLY A 134 -5.35 6.27 -12.82
C GLY A 134 -5.46 4.87 -12.22
N SER A 135 -5.91 3.93 -13.05
CA SER A 135 -6.16 2.54 -12.72
C SER A 135 -5.66 1.66 -13.89
N PRO A 136 -5.01 0.52 -13.62
CA PRO A 136 -4.72 -0.48 -14.65
C PRO A 136 -5.98 -1.03 -15.32
N THR A 137 -7.13 -0.93 -14.65
CA THR A 137 -8.46 -1.26 -15.17
C THR A 137 -9.18 0.05 -15.53
N PRO A 138 -9.22 0.46 -16.81
CA PRO A 138 -9.73 1.77 -17.21
C PRO A 138 -11.20 2.02 -16.79
N GLU A 139 -12.01 0.98 -16.72
CA GLU A 139 -13.43 1.04 -16.31
C GLU A 139 -13.59 1.56 -14.87
N ALA A 140 -12.60 1.33 -14.01
CA ALA A 140 -12.61 1.84 -12.63
C ALA A 140 -12.55 3.37 -12.58
N ASN A 141 -12.11 4.04 -13.65
CA ASN A 141 -12.09 5.50 -13.76
C ASN A 141 -13.44 6.09 -14.23
N ALA A 142 -14.39 5.27 -14.69
CA ALA A 142 -15.68 5.74 -15.20
C ALA A 142 -16.45 6.65 -14.22
N PRO A 143 -16.46 6.42 -12.89
CA PRO A 143 -17.10 7.34 -11.96
C PRO A 143 -16.48 8.74 -11.94
N ILE A 144 -15.16 8.85 -12.16
CA ILE A 144 -14.45 10.13 -12.20
C ILE A 144 -14.79 10.86 -13.50
N ALA A 145 -14.84 10.13 -14.63
CA ALA A 145 -15.28 10.70 -15.90
C ALA A 145 -16.73 11.22 -15.81
N ALA A 146 -17.63 10.48 -15.17
CA ALA A 146 -19.02 10.92 -14.94
C ALA A 146 -19.10 12.18 -14.07
N LEU A 147 -18.24 12.29 -13.04
CA LEU A 147 -18.10 13.52 -12.25
C LEU A 147 -17.63 14.70 -13.12
N CYS A 148 -16.67 14.49 -14.02
CA CYS A 148 -16.25 15.54 -14.94
C CYS A 148 -17.38 15.98 -15.87
N GLU A 149 -18.21 15.06 -16.37
CA GLU A 149 -19.41 15.42 -17.17
C GLU A 149 -20.42 16.23 -16.36
N GLN A 150 -20.64 15.87 -15.09
CA GLN A 150 -21.51 16.66 -14.19
C GLN A 150 -20.99 18.09 -14.03
N LEU A 151 -19.68 18.25 -13.83
CA LEU A 151 -19.04 19.57 -13.73
C LEU A 151 -19.13 20.35 -15.05
N ARG A 152 -19.00 19.70 -16.21
CA ARG A 152 -19.22 20.36 -17.51
C ARG A 152 -20.63 20.88 -17.66
N ALA A 153 -21.63 20.11 -17.22
CA ALA A 153 -23.04 20.48 -17.33
C ALA A 153 -23.41 21.73 -16.52
N THR A 154 -22.62 22.11 -15.49
CA THR A 154 -22.83 23.35 -14.73
C THR A 154 -22.54 24.62 -15.52
N ALA A 155 -21.74 24.53 -16.60
CA ALA A 155 -21.18 25.67 -17.33
C ALA A 155 -20.38 26.67 -16.46
N HIS A 156 -19.94 26.26 -15.25
CA HIS A 156 -19.07 27.09 -14.39
C HIS A 156 -17.65 27.21 -14.94
N TYR A 157 -17.22 26.32 -15.83
CA TYR A 157 -15.86 26.26 -16.34
C TYR A 157 -15.86 26.38 -17.86
N ARG A 158 -14.83 27.04 -18.41
CA ARG A 158 -14.63 27.12 -19.87
C ARG A 158 -14.29 25.75 -20.46
N ALA A 159 -13.62 24.92 -19.67
CA ALA A 159 -13.32 23.54 -19.99
C ALA A 159 -13.21 22.76 -18.69
N VAL A 160 -13.58 21.48 -18.71
CA VAL A 160 -13.30 20.53 -17.65
C VAL A 160 -12.63 19.32 -18.29
N GLU A 161 -11.46 18.92 -17.81
CA GLU A 161 -10.73 17.75 -18.29
C GLU A 161 -10.33 16.83 -17.15
N LEU A 162 -10.31 15.52 -17.45
CA LEU A 162 -9.76 14.49 -16.57
C LEU A 162 -8.33 14.20 -17.02
N SER A 163 -7.39 14.21 -16.09
CA SER A 163 -6.01 13.82 -16.34
C SER A 163 -5.52 12.84 -15.26
N PHE A 164 -4.38 12.23 -15.53
CA PHE A 164 -3.79 11.23 -14.64
C PHE A 164 -2.33 11.56 -14.30
N LEU A 165 -1.88 11.10 -13.14
CA LEU A 165 -0.46 11.14 -12.78
C LEU A 165 0.35 10.05 -13.49
N GLY A 166 -0.30 8.94 -13.84
CA GLY A 166 0.27 7.82 -14.58
C GLY A 166 -0.82 6.81 -14.93
N LEU A 167 -0.42 5.63 -15.43
CA LEU A 167 -1.26 4.46 -15.79
C LEU A 167 -2.27 4.67 -16.92
N ASN A 168 -2.84 5.85 -17.07
CA ASN A 168 -3.79 6.21 -18.12
C ASN A 168 -3.43 7.56 -18.75
N ALA A 169 -3.95 7.81 -19.94
CA ALA A 169 -3.83 9.09 -20.64
C ALA A 169 -5.16 9.87 -20.56
N PRO A 170 -5.13 11.22 -20.58
CA PRO A 170 -3.93 12.06 -20.73
C PRO A 170 -3.17 12.24 -19.41
N LEU A 171 -1.85 12.38 -19.49
CA LEU A 171 -1.02 12.75 -18.34
C LEU A 171 -1.27 14.22 -17.96
N LEU A 172 -1.09 14.54 -16.68
CA LEU A 172 -1.32 15.89 -16.13
C LEU A 172 -0.58 16.98 -16.93
N GLY A 173 0.70 16.78 -17.23
CA GLY A 173 1.50 17.76 -17.98
C GLY A 173 0.92 18.02 -19.37
N ASP A 174 0.60 16.96 -20.12
CA ASP A 174 0.05 17.05 -21.47
C ASP A 174 -1.33 17.72 -21.50
N ALA A 175 -2.15 17.47 -20.48
CA ALA A 175 -3.47 18.09 -20.36
C ALA A 175 -3.37 19.60 -20.07
N ILE A 176 -2.43 20.00 -19.21
CA ILE A 176 -2.14 21.43 -18.96
C ILE A 176 -1.64 22.09 -20.26
N ASP A 177 -0.68 21.46 -20.95
CA ASP A 177 -0.09 22.01 -22.17
C ASP A 177 -1.16 22.21 -23.25
N ARG A 178 -2.08 21.25 -23.41
CA ARG A 178 -3.22 21.34 -24.31
C ARG A 178 -4.15 22.49 -23.97
N LEU A 179 -4.59 22.61 -22.72
CA LEU A 179 -5.47 23.70 -22.28
C LEU A 179 -4.81 25.07 -22.50
N ALA A 180 -3.52 25.21 -22.21
CA ALA A 180 -2.77 26.43 -22.46
C ALA A 180 -2.74 26.78 -23.97
N HIS A 181 -2.51 25.80 -24.84
CA HIS A 181 -2.55 26.02 -26.30
C HIS A 181 -3.94 26.40 -26.84
N THR A 182 -5.03 26.05 -26.15
CA THR A 182 -6.38 26.52 -26.52
C THR A 182 -6.66 27.97 -26.11
N GLY A 183 -5.68 28.66 -25.54
CA GLY A 183 -5.78 30.06 -25.12
C GLY A 183 -6.37 30.25 -23.72
N GLN A 184 -6.44 29.18 -22.91
CA GLN A 184 -6.89 29.31 -21.52
C GLN A 184 -5.83 30.03 -20.68
N GLN A 185 -6.26 31.10 -20.01
CA GLN A 185 -5.39 31.93 -19.19
C GLN A 185 -5.39 31.53 -17.71
N ASN A 186 -6.41 30.79 -17.26
CA ASN A 186 -6.54 30.35 -15.87
C ASN A 186 -6.89 28.86 -15.85
N ILE A 187 -5.97 28.04 -15.34
CA ILE A 187 -6.17 26.60 -15.16
C ILE A 187 -6.11 26.29 -13.66
N VAL A 188 -7.14 25.61 -13.15
CA VAL A 188 -7.15 25.13 -11.77
C VAL A 188 -7.08 23.60 -11.79
N VAL A 189 -6.03 23.06 -11.17
CA VAL A 189 -5.81 21.62 -11.04
C VAL A 189 -6.34 21.18 -9.68
N VAL A 190 -7.36 20.33 -9.66
CA VAL A 190 -7.94 19.74 -8.44
C VAL A 190 -7.49 18.29 -8.30
N PRO A 191 -6.68 17.96 -7.26
CA PRO A 191 -6.29 16.59 -6.99
C PRO A 191 -7.46 15.77 -6.45
N TYR A 192 -7.91 14.79 -7.22
CA TYR A 192 -9.03 13.91 -6.88
C TYR A 192 -8.57 12.74 -6.00
N PHE A 193 -8.07 13.06 -4.81
CA PHE A 193 -7.58 12.11 -3.82
C PHE A 193 -8.21 12.40 -2.46
N LEU A 194 -8.65 11.36 -1.75
CA LEU A 194 -9.11 11.48 -0.35
C LEU A 194 -7.97 11.86 0.60
N GLN A 195 -6.75 11.49 0.23
CA GLN A 195 -5.53 11.91 0.90
C GLN A 195 -4.36 11.87 -0.07
N LEU A 196 -3.42 12.81 0.02
CA LEU A 196 -2.21 12.78 -0.79
C LEU A 196 -1.21 11.77 -0.21
N GLY A 197 -0.83 10.78 -1.03
CA GLY A 197 0.34 9.95 -0.78
C GLY A 197 1.62 10.78 -0.76
N GLY A 198 2.69 10.24 -0.17
CA GLY A 198 3.99 10.93 -0.10
C GLY A 198 4.49 11.37 -1.46
N HIS A 199 4.47 10.44 -2.41
CA HIS A 199 4.89 10.70 -3.78
C HIS A 199 4.02 11.76 -4.48
N VAL A 200 2.70 11.59 -4.42
CA VAL A 200 1.74 12.50 -5.07
C VAL A 200 1.83 13.93 -4.54
N ALA A 201 2.04 14.12 -3.23
CA ALA A 201 2.16 15.45 -2.63
C ALA A 201 3.39 16.24 -3.12
N GLU A 202 4.43 15.52 -3.55
CA GLU A 202 5.68 16.11 -4.04
C GLU A 202 5.69 16.23 -5.58
N ASP A 203 5.12 15.25 -6.27
CA ASP A 203 5.15 15.17 -7.73
C ASP A 203 4.19 16.20 -8.37
N LEU A 204 3.02 16.44 -7.77
CA LEU A 204 2.02 17.41 -8.28
C LEU A 204 2.58 18.84 -8.42
N PRO A 205 3.19 19.45 -7.38
CA PRO A 205 3.82 20.76 -7.50
C PRO A 205 4.93 20.81 -8.56
N GLN A 206 5.71 19.73 -8.73
CA GLN A 206 6.79 19.69 -9.72
C GLN A 206 6.24 19.68 -11.15
N ILE A 207 5.23 18.85 -11.44
CA ILE A 207 4.59 18.78 -12.76
C ILE A 207 3.95 20.14 -13.10
N ILE A 208 3.25 20.75 -12.14
CA ILE A 208 2.62 22.06 -12.32
C ILE A 208 3.66 23.16 -12.48
N GLY A 209 4.74 23.16 -11.69
CA GLY A 209 5.82 24.12 -11.82
C GLY A 209 6.52 24.04 -13.18
N ALA A 210 6.79 22.82 -13.66
CA ALA A 210 7.36 22.60 -14.98
C ALA A 210 6.42 23.10 -16.09
N ALA A 211 5.11 22.87 -15.97
CA ALA A 211 4.13 23.38 -16.93
C ALA A 211 4.00 24.91 -16.86
N GLN A 212 4.09 25.51 -15.68
CA GLN A 212 4.07 26.97 -15.49
C GLN A 212 5.27 27.66 -16.13
N LEU A 213 6.44 27.02 -16.13
CA LEU A 213 7.62 27.51 -16.85
C LEU A 213 7.44 27.44 -18.37
N ARG A 214 6.76 26.41 -18.89
CA ARG A 214 6.46 26.30 -20.33
C ARG A 214 5.40 27.30 -20.79
N HIS A 215 4.43 27.62 -19.92
CA HIS A 215 3.30 28.50 -20.23
C HIS A 215 3.23 29.71 -19.29
N PRO A 216 4.17 30.67 -19.37
CA PRO A 216 4.25 31.79 -18.41
C PRO A 216 3.04 32.75 -18.48
N ALA A 217 2.31 32.77 -19.61
CA ALA A 217 1.11 33.58 -19.79
C ALA A 217 -0.17 32.93 -19.23
N THR A 218 -0.12 31.64 -18.88
CA THR A 218 -1.24 30.88 -18.32
C THR A 218 -1.02 30.72 -16.83
N MET A 219 -1.96 31.16 -16.01
CA MET A 219 -1.91 30.98 -14.57
C MET A 219 -2.41 29.59 -14.19
N ILE A 220 -1.53 28.74 -13.65
CA ILE A 220 -1.85 27.37 -13.25
C ILE A 220 -1.84 27.28 -11.73
N ARG A 221 -2.98 26.96 -11.13
CA ARG A 221 -3.14 26.87 -9.66
C ARG A 221 -3.46 25.45 -9.23
N LEU A 222 -2.75 24.97 -8.22
CA LEU A 222 -3.04 23.71 -7.54
C LEU A 222 -4.03 23.95 -6.41
N ALA A 223 -5.19 23.29 -6.46
CA ALA A 223 -6.16 23.30 -5.39
C ALA A 223 -5.80 22.30 -4.28
N GLN A 224 -6.43 22.46 -3.11
CA GLN A 224 -6.41 21.42 -2.08
C GLN A 224 -7.11 20.16 -2.64
N HIS A 225 -6.54 18.99 -2.34
CA HIS A 225 -7.19 17.71 -2.58
C HIS A 225 -8.49 17.56 -1.77
N LEU A 226 -9.23 16.47 -1.97
CA LEU A 226 -10.57 16.32 -1.36
C LEU A 226 -10.51 16.39 0.16
N ASP A 227 -9.58 15.66 0.80
CA ASP A 227 -9.31 15.67 2.24
C ASP A 227 -10.60 15.56 3.10
N TYR A 228 -10.56 15.95 4.37
CA TYR A 228 -11.74 16.09 5.20
C TYR A 228 -12.68 17.19 4.67
N ASP A 229 -13.93 16.82 4.40
CA ASP A 229 -15.02 17.76 4.13
C ASP A 229 -16.38 17.19 4.57
N LEU A 230 -17.32 18.07 4.90
CA LEU A 230 -18.68 17.64 5.29
C LEU A 230 -19.45 17.04 4.12
N LEU A 231 -19.16 17.43 2.88
CA LEU A 231 -19.75 16.79 1.70
C LEU A 231 -19.42 15.29 1.60
N LEU A 232 -18.28 14.85 2.13
CA LEU A 232 -17.95 13.43 2.23
C LEU A 232 -18.78 12.69 3.29
N VAL A 233 -19.28 13.41 4.30
CA VAL A 233 -20.21 12.83 5.28
C VAL A 233 -21.52 12.46 4.59
N ASP A 234 -22.00 13.27 3.65
CA ASP A 234 -23.21 12.99 2.87
C ASP A 234 -23.03 11.77 1.98
N VAL A 235 -21.90 11.68 1.27
CA VAL A 235 -21.54 10.50 0.47
C VAL A 235 -21.54 9.24 1.34
N LEU A 236 -20.83 9.29 2.48
CA LEU A 236 -20.71 8.16 3.39
C LEU A 236 -22.06 7.77 3.99
N ARG A 237 -22.88 8.75 4.40
CA ARG A 237 -24.21 8.50 4.95
C ARG A 237 -25.10 7.80 3.92
N GLN A 238 -25.09 8.27 2.68
CA GLN A 238 -25.87 7.68 1.59
C GLN A 238 -25.44 6.23 1.32
N ARG A 239 -24.12 5.97 1.24
CA ARG A 239 -23.59 4.60 1.03
C ARG A 239 -23.91 3.65 2.18
N VAL A 240 -23.87 4.14 3.42
CA VAL A 240 -24.28 3.36 4.60
C VAL A 240 -25.78 3.03 4.55
N ILE A 241 -26.64 3.98 4.16
CA ILE A 241 -28.09 3.75 4.04
C ILE A 241 -28.37 2.69 2.98
N GLU A 242 -27.74 2.79 1.82
CA GLU A 242 -27.86 1.81 0.72
C GLU A 242 -27.45 0.41 1.18
N ALA A 243 -26.29 0.28 1.83
CA ALA A 243 -25.81 -1.00 2.37
C ALA A 243 -26.79 -1.59 3.40
N SER A 244 -27.37 -0.75 4.26
CA SER A 244 -28.34 -1.16 5.29
C SER A 244 -29.74 -1.49 4.72
N ALA A 245 -30.03 -1.13 3.47
CA ALA A 245 -31.31 -1.40 2.83
C ALA A 245 -31.31 -2.76 2.10
N VAL A 246 -30.17 -3.16 1.54
CA VAL A 246 -30.00 -4.45 0.82
C VAL A 246 -30.34 -5.65 1.70
N GLU A 247 -30.04 -5.60 3.00
CA GLU A 247 -30.39 -6.69 3.94
C GLU A 247 -31.87 -6.74 4.34
N ARG A 248 -32.58 -5.61 4.36
CA ARG A 248 -34.00 -5.59 4.76
C ARG A 248 -34.93 -6.10 3.64
N GLY A 249 -34.48 -6.06 2.39
CA GLY A 249 -35.22 -6.58 1.24
C GLY A 249 -35.15 -8.11 1.08
N SER A 250 -34.16 -8.78 1.69
CA SER A 250 -34.01 -10.25 1.60
C SER A 250 -34.84 -11.01 2.63
N ASP A 251 -35.39 -10.33 3.65
CA ASP A 251 -36.18 -10.96 4.72
C ASP A 251 -37.66 -11.23 4.31
N LEU A 252 -38.08 -10.80 3.11
CA LEU A 252 -39.38 -11.13 2.52
C LEU A 252 -39.32 -12.32 1.54
N GLY A 253 -38.17 -13.00 1.41
CA GLY A 253 -38.01 -14.06 0.41
C GLY A 253 -36.88 -15.04 0.72
N SER A 254 -37.17 -16.01 1.61
CA SER A 254 -36.43 -17.26 1.82
C SER A 254 -35.02 -17.16 2.43
N ARG A 255 -34.89 -17.73 3.63
CA ARG A 255 -33.61 -18.19 4.19
C ARG A 255 -33.01 -19.28 3.30
N ARG A 256 -32.13 -18.90 2.39
CA ARG A 256 -31.02 -19.76 1.94
C ARG A 256 -29.77 -18.90 1.75
N SER A 257 -28.74 -19.28 2.50
CA SER A 257 -27.31 -19.04 2.28
C SER A 257 -26.99 -18.67 0.83
N ASN A 258 -26.39 -17.50 0.61
CA ASN A 258 -25.42 -17.21 -0.46
C ASN A 258 -24.92 -15.76 -0.31
N LEU A 259 -23.61 -15.61 -0.10
CA LEU A 259 -22.90 -14.35 -0.36
C LEU A 259 -23.07 -14.06 -1.86
N ARG A 260 -23.94 -13.12 -2.24
CA ARG A 260 -24.10 -12.68 -3.63
C ARG A 260 -23.42 -11.33 -3.80
N VAL A 261 -22.21 -11.35 -4.36
CA VAL A 261 -21.59 -10.18 -4.98
C VAL A 261 -22.36 -9.90 -6.27
N LEU A 262 -23.12 -8.80 -6.31
CA LEU A 262 -23.80 -8.36 -7.52
C LEU A 262 -22.86 -7.47 -8.34
N GLN A 263 -22.21 -8.07 -9.34
CA GLN A 263 -21.84 -7.36 -10.56
C GLN A 263 -23.13 -6.96 -11.29
N HIS A 264 -23.32 -5.68 -11.57
CA HIS A 264 -24.27 -5.25 -12.59
C HIS A 264 -23.52 -4.50 -13.69
N CYS A 265 -23.34 -5.22 -14.80
CA CYS A 265 -23.14 -4.64 -16.12
C CYS A 265 -24.37 -3.83 -16.52
N CYS A 266 -24.10 -2.70 -17.15
CA CYS A 266 -25.05 -1.82 -17.83
C CYS A 266 -26.05 -2.61 -18.70
N PHE A 267 -27.33 -2.25 -18.59
CA PHE A 267 -28.25 -2.37 -19.71
C PHE A 267 -28.88 -1.02 -20.00
N ALA A 268 -28.56 -0.51 -21.19
CA ALA A 268 -29.31 0.52 -21.86
C ALA A 268 -30.74 0.03 -22.10
N ARG A 269 -31.74 0.88 -21.80
CA ARG A 269 -33.03 0.84 -22.48
C ARG A 269 -33.57 2.25 -22.70
N THR A 270 -33.46 2.64 -23.97
CA THR A 270 -34.56 3.14 -24.82
C THR A 270 -35.60 4.06 -24.18
N THR A 271 -35.53 5.31 -24.64
CA THR A 271 -36.58 6.32 -24.75
C THR A 271 -37.95 5.75 -25.12
N ILE A 272 -38.96 5.97 -24.27
CA ILE A 272 -40.36 6.19 -24.65
C ILE A 272 -40.98 7.19 -23.67
N THR A 273 -41.31 8.39 -24.14
CA THR A 273 -42.33 9.30 -23.58
C THR A 273 -43.72 8.79 -24.00
N PRO A 274 -44.80 8.98 -23.22
CA PRO A 274 -45.52 10.27 -23.24
C PRO A 274 -46.25 10.72 -21.94
N HIS A 275 -46.56 12.01 -21.95
CA HIS A 275 -47.51 12.84 -21.20
C HIS A 275 -48.48 12.27 -20.13
N GLY A 276 -48.62 13.04 -19.04
CA GLY A 276 -49.92 13.60 -18.62
C GLY A 276 -50.47 13.25 -17.23
N GLY A 277 -50.44 14.23 -16.30
CA GLY A 277 -51.54 14.58 -15.38
C GLY A 277 -51.84 13.74 -14.11
N GLY A 278 -51.71 14.37 -12.93
CA GLY A 278 -52.79 14.37 -11.91
C GLY A 278 -52.76 13.39 -10.73
N ALA A 279 -52.29 13.91 -9.58
CA ALA A 279 -52.93 13.85 -8.24
C ALA A 279 -52.83 12.63 -7.28
N HIS A 280 -52.72 13.03 -6.00
CA HIS A 280 -53.08 12.41 -4.71
C HIS A 280 -52.04 11.64 -3.87
N SER A 281 -51.51 12.39 -2.90
CA SER A 281 -51.43 12.09 -1.46
C SER A 281 -52.07 10.78 -0.97
N ASP A 282 -51.27 9.89 -0.39
CA ASP A 282 -51.65 8.99 0.73
C ASP A 282 -50.45 8.13 1.14
N LEU A 283 -49.61 8.61 2.08
CA LEU A 283 -48.63 7.73 2.77
C LEU A 283 -48.06 8.33 4.07
N ILE A 284 -48.90 8.99 4.86
CA ILE A 284 -48.58 9.38 6.26
C ILE A 284 -49.80 9.09 7.14
N ALA A 285 -50.04 7.82 7.51
CA ALA A 285 -51.08 7.48 8.48
C ALA A 285 -50.98 6.10 9.18
N ALA A 286 -49.87 5.35 9.12
CA ALA A 286 -49.85 4.02 9.74
C ALA A 286 -48.47 3.58 10.26
N CYS A 287 -48.07 4.06 11.44
CA CYS A 287 -47.16 3.33 12.36
C CYS A 287 -47.03 4.01 13.75
N SER A 288 -48.15 4.36 14.40
CA SER A 288 -48.18 4.83 15.80
C SER A 288 -48.99 3.93 16.76
N ALA A 289 -49.06 2.62 16.50
CA ALA A 289 -49.91 1.72 17.29
C ALA A 289 -49.26 0.35 17.61
N PHE A 290 -48.00 0.32 18.07
CA PHE A 290 -47.44 -0.92 18.63
C PHE A 290 -46.50 -0.73 19.84
N LEU A 291 -46.65 0.38 20.57
CA LEU A 291 -46.08 0.55 21.91
C LEU A 291 -47.21 0.67 22.93
N SER A 292 -47.86 -0.46 23.24
CA SER A 292 -48.64 -0.65 24.47
C SER A 292 -49.03 -2.12 24.61
N ARG A 293 -48.11 -2.94 25.13
CA ARG A 293 -48.47 -4.14 25.93
C ARG A 293 -47.23 -4.78 26.55
N LYS A 294 -47.34 -4.99 27.87
CA LYS A 294 -46.52 -5.81 28.78
C LYS A 294 -45.27 -5.17 29.39
N GLN A 295 -45.53 -4.30 30.36
CA GLN A 295 -44.88 -4.40 31.67
C GLN A 295 -45.46 -5.59 32.45
N GLY A 296 -44.61 -6.27 33.24
CA GLY A 296 -45.05 -7.04 34.41
C GLY A 296 -44.42 -8.42 34.59
N ARG A 297 -43.27 -8.49 35.25
CA ARG A 297 -42.99 -9.36 36.42
C ARG A 297 -41.53 -9.25 36.86
N GLY A 298 -41.33 -8.94 38.15
CA GLY A 298 -40.03 -8.79 38.80
C GLY A 298 -39.51 -10.07 39.45
N GLY A 299 -38.31 -9.98 40.02
CA GLY A 299 -37.71 -10.98 40.89
C GLY A 299 -36.26 -10.67 41.24
N LYS A 300 -36.01 -10.29 42.49
CA LYS A 300 -34.68 -10.08 43.12
C LYS A 300 -33.92 -11.40 43.29
N ARG A 301 -32.58 -11.36 43.26
CA ARG A 301 -31.69 -11.97 44.28
C ARG A 301 -30.23 -11.50 44.15
N GLN A 302 -29.65 -11.19 45.31
CA GLN A 302 -28.24 -10.88 45.58
C GLN A 302 -27.39 -12.17 45.62
N GLY A 303 -26.08 -12.03 45.43
CA GLY A 303 -25.08 -13.04 45.78
C GLY A 303 -23.67 -12.62 45.35
N GLU A 304 -22.91 -12.06 46.28
CA GLU A 304 -21.46 -11.87 46.18
C GLU A 304 -20.74 -13.23 46.19
N ALA A 305 -19.70 -13.37 45.35
CA ALA A 305 -18.60 -14.30 45.61
C ALA A 305 -17.34 -13.82 44.88
N HIS A 306 -16.40 -13.27 45.65
CA HIS A 306 -14.99 -13.21 45.32
C HIS A 306 -14.45 -14.64 45.14
N ASN A 307 -13.89 -14.97 43.97
CA ASN A 307 -12.77 -15.92 43.93
C ASN A 307 -11.87 -15.69 42.72
N ARG A 308 -10.59 -15.94 42.96
CA ARG A 308 -9.39 -15.53 42.22
C ARG A 308 -9.31 -16.07 40.79
N MET A 309 -8.83 -15.23 39.87
CA MET A 309 -8.34 -15.61 38.55
C MET A 309 -7.17 -16.60 38.64
N PRO A 310 -7.14 -17.58 37.72
CA PRO A 310 -5.91 -17.95 37.03
C PRO A 310 -6.04 -17.71 35.52
N GLY A 311 -5.04 -17.04 34.94
CA GLY A 311 -4.56 -17.22 33.58
C GLY A 311 -5.51 -16.89 32.42
N LEU A 312 -5.60 -15.61 32.05
CA LEU A 312 -6.15 -15.18 30.77
C LEU A 312 -5.05 -15.28 29.69
N PHE A 313 -4.88 -16.47 29.10
CA PHE A 313 -4.17 -16.66 27.83
C PHE A 313 -5.14 -17.41 26.90
N GLY A 314 -5.72 -16.69 25.95
CA GLY A 314 -6.56 -17.31 24.94
C GLY A 314 -7.59 -16.36 24.37
N LEU A 315 -7.56 -16.26 23.03
CA LEU A 315 -8.61 -15.77 22.13
C LEU A 315 -8.50 -14.30 21.71
N LEU A 316 -7.56 -14.06 20.78
CA LEU A 316 -7.49 -12.93 19.85
C LEU A 316 -6.95 -13.42 18.49
N THR A 317 -7.79 -13.81 17.51
CA THR A 317 -7.35 -14.00 16.10
C THR A 317 -8.51 -14.05 15.11
N SER A 318 -8.64 -13.04 14.22
CA SER A 318 -9.31 -13.07 12.89
C SER A 318 -9.45 -11.61 12.39
N ASP A 319 -8.63 -11.03 11.52
CA ASP A 319 -8.44 -11.36 10.09
C ASP A 319 -7.00 -11.12 9.61
N PHE A 320 -6.08 -11.09 10.57
CA PHE A 320 -4.77 -11.69 10.36
C PHE A 320 -4.91 -13.16 9.92
N GLY A 321 -6.08 -13.80 10.09
CA GLY A 321 -6.34 -15.22 9.90
C GLY A 321 -6.16 -15.83 8.51
N LEU A 322 -6.31 -15.12 7.36
CA LEU A 322 -6.03 -15.76 6.04
C LEU A 322 -4.65 -15.48 5.47
N LEU A 323 -4.06 -14.31 5.72
CA LEU A 323 -2.62 -14.10 5.54
C LEU A 323 -1.81 -14.87 6.62
N LEU A 324 -2.42 -15.19 7.77
CA LEU A 324 -1.97 -16.22 8.72
C LEU A 324 -2.50 -17.63 8.45
N HIS A 325 -3.40 -17.90 7.49
CA HIS A 325 -3.77 -19.29 7.15
C HIS A 325 -2.97 -19.75 5.94
N LEU A 326 -2.77 -18.89 4.94
CA LEU A 326 -1.72 -19.05 3.94
C LEU A 326 -0.32 -18.82 4.56
N GLY A 327 -0.23 -18.10 5.68
CA GLY A 327 1.02 -17.85 6.43
C GLY A 327 0.89 -17.99 7.95
N GLY A 328 0.53 -19.18 8.43
CA GLY A 328 0.46 -19.68 9.83
C GLY A 328 1.12 -18.83 10.90
N SER A 329 0.42 -18.63 12.02
CA SER A 329 1.04 -18.11 13.25
C SER A 329 2.34 -18.87 13.54
N TYR A 330 3.46 -18.15 13.55
CA TYR A 330 4.76 -18.64 13.97
C TYR A 330 4.66 -19.10 15.43
N ASP A 331 4.59 -20.41 15.64
CA ASP A 331 4.72 -21.06 16.94
C ASP A 331 6.19 -21.45 17.15
N ASN A 332 6.71 -21.17 18.35
CA ASN A 332 8.14 -21.04 18.64
C ASN A 332 8.87 -22.38 18.83
N GLY A 333 8.48 -23.43 18.09
CA GLY A 333 8.89 -24.81 18.43
C GLY A 333 9.14 -25.80 17.29
N SER A 334 8.75 -25.54 16.03
CA SER A 334 9.01 -26.48 14.92
C SER A 334 9.15 -25.77 13.58
N ASN A 335 10.35 -25.82 13.01
CA ASN A 335 10.77 -25.18 11.76
C ASN A 335 10.21 -25.89 10.50
N GLU A 336 8.90 -26.04 10.36
CA GLU A 336 8.29 -26.86 9.29
C GLU A 336 7.05 -26.22 8.62
N ARG A 337 7.08 -24.91 8.29
CA ARG A 337 6.15 -24.37 7.28
C ARG A 337 6.89 -24.19 5.97
N ARG A 338 6.72 -25.16 5.06
CA ARG A 338 7.29 -25.09 3.71
C ARG A 338 6.32 -24.30 2.82
N TRP A 339 6.73 -23.13 2.36
CA TRP A 339 5.98 -22.34 1.38
C TRP A 339 5.79 -23.18 0.12
N THR A 340 4.55 -23.47 -0.25
CA THR A 340 4.31 -24.24 -1.48
C THR A 340 4.52 -23.36 -2.70
N SER A 341 4.76 -23.97 -3.87
CA SER A 341 4.85 -23.23 -5.13
C SER A 341 3.57 -22.44 -5.43
N ALA A 342 2.40 -22.95 -5.00
CA ALA A 342 1.12 -22.26 -5.17
C ALA A 342 1.01 -21.03 -4.26
N ASP A 343 1.45 -21.12 -3.00
CA ASP A 343 1.48 -19.98 -2.07
C ASP A 343 2.37 -18.86 -2.60
N LEU A 344 3.56 -19.22 -3.08
CA LEU A 344 4.51 -18.26 -3.64
C LEU A 344 4.00 -17.64 -4.93
N ALA A 345 3.34 -18.41 -5.81
CA ALA A 345 2.74 -17.86 -7.02
C ALA A 345 1.67 -16.80 -6.69
N ALA A 346 0.74 -17.12 -5.78
CA ALA A 346 -0.29 -16.20 -5.35
C ALA A 346 0.27 -14.92 -4.69
N LEU A 347 1.31 -15.05 -3.85
CA LEU A 347 1.96 -13.89 -3.24
C LEU A 347 2.70 -13.04 -4.27
N ASN A 348 3.40 -13.66 -5.23
CA ASN A 348 4.07 -12.92 -6.30
C ASN A 348 3.07 -12.15 -7.16
N GLU A 349 1.94 -12.75 -7.55
CA GLU A 349 0.87 -12.06 -8.28
C GLU A 349 0.26 -10.92 -7.45
N HIS A 350 0.08 -11.13 -6.15
CA HIS A 350 -0.45 -10.11 -5.25
C HIS A 350 0.48 -8.89 -5.17
N PHE A 351 1.79 -9.09 -4.98
CA PHE A 351 2.76 -8.00 -4.80
C PHE A 351 3.28 -7.40 -6.11
N ALA A 352 3.11 -8.06 -7.26
CA ALA A 352 3.58 -7.56 -8.57
C ALA A 352 3.03 -6.18 -8.96
N VAL A 353 1.87 -5.81 -8.42
CA VAL A 353 1.20 -4.52 -8.70
C VAL A 353 1.31 -3.51 -7.55
N GLN A 354 2.16 -3.79 -6.56
CA GLN A 354 2.30 -3.00 -5.35
C GLN A 354 3.69 -2.36 -5.27
N SER A 355 3.84 -1.35 -4.41
CA SER A 355 5.13 -0.71 -4.21
C SER A 355 6.03 -1.56 -3.30
N PRO A 356 7.36 -1.42 -3.38
CA PRO A 356 8.30 -2.16 -2.53
C PRO A 356 8.03 -1.98 -1.04
N GLU A 357 7.60 -0.79 -0.62
CA GLU A 357 7.25 -0.48 0.76
C GLU A 357 6.14 -1.41 1.27
N ILE A 358 5.13 -1.72 0.45
CA ILE A 358 4.06 -2.63 0.86
C ILE A 358 4.59 -4.04 1.14
N LEU A 359 5.51 -4.52 0.30
CA LEU A 359 6.15 -5.82 0.49
C LEU A 359 7.10 -5.83 1.71
N LEU A 360 7.82 -4.73 1.96
CA LEU A 360 8.63 -4.55 3.16
C LEU A 360 7.78 -4.56 4.44
N ASP A 361 6.64 -3.88 4.43
CA ASP A 361 5.73 -3.84 5.57
C ASP A 361 5.08 -5.21 5.83
N TRP A 362 4.68 -5.91 4.78
CA TRP A 362 4.19 -7.29 4.91
C TRP A 362 5.27 -8.19 5.51
N THR A 363 6.52 -8.05 5.06
CA THR A 363 7.66 -8.79 5.58
C THR A 363 7.84 -8.55 7.08
N ALA A 364 7.90 -7.27 7.48
CA ALA A 364 8.02 -6.88 8.88
C ALA A 364 6.84 -7.37 9.74
N ALA A 365 5.62 -7.32 9.22
CA ALA A 365 4.44 -7.78 9.95
C ALA A 365 4.39 -9.31 10.11
N HIS A 366 4.85 -10.06 9.10
CA HIS A 366 4.79 -11.51 9.07
C HIS A 366 5.94 -12.14 9.86
N PHE A 367 7.17 -11.68 9.63
CA PHE A 367 8.38 -12.26 10.21
C PHE A 367 8.85 -11.55 11.48
N ARG A 368 8.35 -10.33 11.74
CA ARG A 368 8.81 -9.49 12.87
C ARG A 368 10.33 -9.35 12.84
N ASP A 369 10.98 -9.67 13.94
CA ASP A 369 12.43 -9.66 14.15
C ASP A 369 13.18 -10.82 13.47
N GLN A 370 12.47 -11.75 12.81
CA GLN A 370 13.06 -12.86 12.06
C GLN A 370 13.32 -12.56 10.58
N ALA A 371 13.28 -11.28 10.18
CA ALA A 371 13.65 -10.83 8.84
C ALA A 371 14.99 -10.11 8.84
N VAL A 372 15.80 -10.37 7.80
CA VAL A 372 17.11 -9.76 7.64
C VAL A 372 17.31 -9.17 6.25
N LEU A 373 17.80 -7.95 6.18
CA LEU A 373 18.28 -7.29 4.97
C LEU A 373 19.79 -7.47 4.86
N THR A 374 20.27 -8.09 3.79
CA THR A 374 21.69 -8.01 3.42
C THR A 374 21.95 -6.74 2.62
N CYS A 375 22.82 -5.86 3.10
CA CYS A 375 23.27 -4.68 2.36
C CYS A 375 24.75 -4.82 2.01
N SER A 376 25.10 -4.70 0.72
CA SER A 376 26.50 -4.83 0.27
C SER A 376 27.28 -3.53 0.34
N PHE A 377 26.60 -2.37 0.45
CA PHE A 377 27.18 -1.03 0.37
C PHE A 377 28.00 -0.77 -0.92
N GLY A 378 27.87 -1.65 -1.91
CA GLY A 378 28.46 -1.49 -3.23
C GLY A 378 27.46 -1.01 -4.28
N GLY A 379 26.25 -1.58 -4.28
CA GLY A 379 25.19 -1.18 -5.23
C GLY A 379 24.20 -0.18 -4.63
N ALA A 380 23.70 0.73 -5.47
CA ALA A 380 22.68 1.72 -5.15
C ALA A 380 21.40 1.11 -4.52
N ALA A 381 20.92 -0.03 -5.05
CA ALA A 381 19.69 -0.67 -4.59
C ALA A 381 19.71 -1.11 -3.12
N GLY A 382 20.87 -1.53 -2.61
CA GLY A 382 21.00 -1.91 -1.19
C GLY A 382 20.77 -0.71 -0.27
N MET A 383 21.27 0.47 -0.67
CA MET A 383 21.07 1.70 0.09
C MET A 383 19.63 2.20 0.06
N VAL A 384 18.93 2.01 -1.07
CA VAL A 384 17.49 2.29 -1.16
C VAL A 384 16.69 1.43 -0.18
N LEU A 385 16.93 0.11 -0.16
CA LEU A 385 16.24 -0.78 0.78
C LEU A 385 16.57 -0.43 2.24
N LEU A 386 17.83 -0.10 2.54
CA LEU A 386 18.22 0.32 3.88
C LEU A 386 17.45 1.59 4.30
N ASP A 387 17.40 2.60 3.45
CA ASP A 387 16.65 3.84 3.71
C ASP A 387 15.15 3.56 3.90
N MET A 388 14.54 2.70 3.07
CA MET A 388 13.14 2.29 3.20
C MET A 388 12.87 1.58 4.54
N VAL A 389 13.71 0.62 4.92
CA VAL A 389 13.59 -0.12 6.19
C VAL A 389 13.68 0.81 7.39
N VAL A 390 14.67 1.72 7.41
CA VAL A 390 14.87 2.66 8.51
C VAL A 390 13.73 3.69 8.58
N ARG A 391 13.34 4.27 7.43
CA ARG A 391 12.24 5.27 7.39
C ARG A 391 10.89 4.66 7.76
N GLY A 392 10.69 3.38 7.45
CA GLY A 392 9.51 2.62 7.83
C GLY A 392 9.49 2.20 9.30
N ASP A 393 10.58 2.41 10.05
CA ASP A 393 10.74 1.92 11.43
C ASP A 393 10.48 0.41 11.52
N LEU A 394 10.98 -0.33 10.51
CA LEU A 394 10.71 -1.76 10.38
C LEU A 394 11.69 -2.57 11.25
N PRO A 395 11.20 -3.57 12.02
CA PRO A 395 12.04 -4.43 12.86
C PRO A 395 12.80 -5.47 12.02
N ILE A 396 13.56 -5.03 11.03
CA ILE A 396 14.34 -5.86 10.11
C ILE A 396 15.82 -5.66 10.44
N ALA A 397 16.51 -6.75 10.77
CA ALA A 397 17.95 -6.70 11.02
C ALA A 397 18.71 -6.36 9.73
N VAL A 398 19.84 -5.66 9.85
CA VAL A 398 20.68 -5.30 8.70
C VAL A 398 22.04 -5.94 8.86
N VAL A 399 22.35 -6.88 7.96
CA VAL A 399 23.64 -7.60 7.96
C VAL A 399 24.50 -7.20 6.77
N PHE A 400 25.79 -7.25 6.98
CA PHE A 400 26.83 -6.95 6.01
C PHE A 400 27.94 -8.00 6.05
N LEU A 401 28.45 -8.38 4.87
CA LEU A 401 29.56 -9.33 4.74
C LEU A 401 30.87 -8.57 4.58
N ASP A 402 31.67 -8.53 5.64
CA ASP A 402 33.00 -7.95 5.60
C ASP A 402 34.02 -8.98 5.11
N THR A 403 34.39 -8.87 3.84
CA THR A 403 35.36 -9.79 3.22
C THR A 403 36.83 -9.49 3.55
N ASN A 404 37.11 -8.41 4.28
CA ASN A 404 38.44 -7.80 4.47
C ASN A 404 39.14 -7.38 3.16
N LEU A 405 38.43 -7.37 2.03
CA LEU A 405 38.95 -7.04 0.70
C LEU A 405 38.10 -5.97 0.01
N LEU A 406 37.32 -5.19 0.75
CA LEU A 406 36.45 -4.14 0.21
C LEU A 406 37.21 -2.82 0.05
N PHE A 407 36.66 -1.93 -0.78
CA PHE A 407 37.16 -0.57 -0.95
C PHE A 407 37.04 0.25 0.34
N ALA A 408 37.95 1.20 0.54
CA ALA A 408 37.90 2.15 1.66
C ALA A 408 36.59 2.96 1.64
N GLU A 409 36.14 3.34 0.44
CA GLU A 409 34.89 4.06 0.18
C GLU A 409 33.66 3.26 0.63
N THR A 410 33.70 1.93 0.50
CA THR A 410 32.62 1.06 1.00
C THR A 410 32.56 1.08 2.52
N TYR A 411 33.71 1.00 3.21
CA TYR A 411 33.72 1.12 4.67
C TYR A 411 33.28 2.50 5.14
N ALA A 412 33.73 3.57 4.48
CA ALA A 412 33.30 4.93 4.78
C ALA A 412 31.79 5.12 4.63
N LEU A 413 31.18 4.49 3.60
CA LEU A 413 29.73 4.52 3.41
C LEU A 413 28.98 3.80 4.53
N ILE A 414 29.48 2.65 5.00
CA ILE A 414 28.87 1.90 6.11
C ILE A 414 28.82 2.79 7.36
N GLU A 415 29.95 3.38 7.74
CA GLU A 415 30.00 4.26 8.90
C GLU A 415 29.11 5.50 8.72
N ALA A 416 29.06 6.06 7.51
CA ALA A 416 28.17 7.19 7.21
C ALA A 416 26.69 6.79 7.33
N ALA A 417 26.33 5.57 6.92
CA ALA A 417 24.99 5.03 7.05
C ALA A 417 24.61 4.79 8.52
N GLU A 418 25.49 4.16 9.33
CA GLU A 418 25.27 3.97 10.77
C GLU A 418 25.04 5.33 11.47
N ARG A 419 25.89 6.33 11.18
CA ARG A 419 25.73 7.69 11.74
C ARG A 419 24.45 8.39 11.27
N ARG A 420 24.12 8.30 9.98
CA ARG A 420 22.95 8.98 9.39
C ARG A 420 21.64 8.41 9.92
N TYR A 421 21.56 7.09 10.01
CA TYR A 421 20.31 6.39 10.33
C TYR A 421 20.18 6.04 11.80
N GLY A 422 21.26 6.13 12.59
CA GLY A 422 21.23 5.79 14.02
C GLY A 422 20.98 4.30 14.27
N ILE A 423 21.46 3.44 13.37
CA ILE A 423 21.29 1.99 13.42
C ILE A 423 22.63 1.28 13.63
N HIS A 424 22.55 0.03 14.09
CA HIS A 424 23.67 -0.90 14.07
C HIS A 424 23.60 -1.77 12.81
N ILE A 425 24.71 -1.94 12.11
CA ILE A 425 24.84 -2.88 10.99
C ILE A 425 25.68 -4.07 11.45
N ASP A 426 25.08 -5.25 11.48
CA ASP A 426 25.71 -6.48 11.93
C ASP A 426 26.74 -6.96 10.90
N ARG A 427 28.02 -6.94 11.29
CA ARG A 427 29.14 -7.28 10.41
C ARG A 427 29.52 -8.75 10.58
N HIS A 428 29.46 -9.51 9.49
CA HIS A 428 29.87 -10.91 9.46
C HIS A 428 31.14 -11.09 8.64
N GLN A 429 32.16 -11.66 9.27
CA GLN A 429 33.48 -11.92 8.69
C GLN A 429 33.69 -13.41 8.43
N PRO A 430 34.63 -13.78 7.53
CA PRO A 430 35.02 -15.17 7.32
C PRO A 430 35.65 -15.75 8.60
N ALA A 431 35.51 -17.06 8.81
CA ALA A 431 36.08 -17.74 9.97
C ALA A 431 37.62 -17.77 10.00
N ILE A 432 38.27 -17.38 8.91
CA ILE A 432 39.73 -17.32 8.78
C ILE A 432 40.17 -15.94 8.28
N SER A 433 41.29 -15.47 8.81
CA SER A 433 41.95 -14.24 8.36
C SER A 433 42.49 -14.37 6.93
N LEU A 434 42.91 -13.25 6.32
CA LEU A 434 43.60 -13.26 5.03
C LEU A 434 44.92 -14.03 5.08
N ALA A 435 45.68 -13.88 6.16
CA ALA A 435 46.95 -14.59 6.36
C ALA A 435 46.76 -16.11 6.45
N GLU A 436 45.75 -16.57 7.20
CA GLU A 436 45.43 -18.00 7.28
C GLU A 436 44.90 -18.55 5.95
N GLN A 437 44.11 -17.77 5.22
CA GLN A 437 43.67 -18.17 3.88
C GLN A 437 44.85 -18.34 2.93
N GLU A 438 45.80 -17.41 2.94
CA GLU A 438 47.01 -17.47 2.11
C GLU A 438 47.87 -18.69 2.46
N GLN A 439 48.03 -19.00 3.76
CA GLN A 439 48.76 -20.20 4.19
C GLN A 439 48.11 -21.50 3.71
N ARG A 440 46.77 -21.56 3.64
CA ARG A 440 46.02 -22.77 3.28
C ARG A 440 45.81 -22.95 1.79
N GLU A 441 45.50 -21.87 1.09
CA GLU A 441 45.02 -21.90 -0.30
C GLU A 441 46.04 -21.26 -1.26
N GLY A 442 47.13 -20.68 -0.75
CA GLY A 442 48.15 -19.93 -1.49
C GLY A 442 47.81 -18.44 -1.67
N PRO A 443 48.78 -17.62 -2.11
CA PRO A 443 48.59 -16.18 -2.30
C PRO A 443 47.55 -15.88 -3.39
N ASP A 444 46.99 -14.68 -3.30
CA ASP A 444 46.09 -14.06 -4.28
C ASP A 444 44.97 -14.97 -4.79
N LEU A 445 44.36 -15.74 -3.89
CA LEU A 445 43.28 -16.68 -4.23
C LEU A 445 42.13 -16.00 -5.01
N TYR A 446 41.86 -14.72 -4.75
CA TYR A 446 40.86 -13.95 -5.48
C TYR A 446 41.16 -13.79 -6.98
N ALA A 447 42.43 -13.85 -7.37
CA ALA A 447 42.91 -13.71 -8.75
C ALA A 447 43.18 -15.05 -9.44
N ARG A 448 43.36 -16.13 -8.68
CA ARG A 448 43.56 -17.49 -9.24
C ARG A 448 42.26 -18.29 -9.30
N GLU A 449 41.49 -18.27 -8.21
CA GLU A 449 40.29 -19.10 -8.00
C GLU A 449 39.18 -18.27 -7.33
N PRO A 450 38.58 -17.31 -8.05
CA PRO A 450 37.63 -16.36 -7.48
C PRO A 450 36.36 -16.99 -6.90
N ASP A 451 35.95 -18.19 -7.35
CA ASP A 451 34.86 -18.96 -6.76
C ASP A 451 35.22 -19.51 -5.38
N ARG A 452 36.41 -20.10 -5.25
CA ARG A 452 36.91 -20.59 -3.97
C ARG A 452 37.07 -19.46 -2.95
N CYS A 453 37.61 -18.32 -3.38
CA CYS A 453 37.68 -17.12 -2.55
C CYS A 453 36.30 -16.61 -2.12
N CYS A 454 35.32 -16.53 -3.03
CA CYS A 454 33.94 -16.15 -2.68
C CYS A 454 33.26 -17.18 -1.76
N ALA A 455 33.54 -18.47 -1.92
CA ALA A 455 33.00 -19.51 -1.06
C ALA A 455 33.42 -19.30 0.41
N ILE A 456 34.72 -19.05 0.63
CA ILE A 456 35.28 -18.79 1.96
C ILE A 456 34.81 -17.45 2.51
N ARG A 457 34.91 -16.38 1.70
CA ARG A 457 34.77 -15.00 2.20
C ARG A 457 33.36 -14.45 2.17
N LYS A 458 32.44 -15.06 1.43
CA LYS A 458 31.07 -14.56 1.25
C LYS A 458 30.02 -15.60 1.56
N VAL A 459 30.10 -16.76 0.90
CA VAL A 459 29.05 -17.77 0.97
C VAL A 459 29.00 -18.43 2.36
N ALA A 460 30.15 -18.84 2.90
CA ALA A 460 30.23 -19.41 4.24
C ALA A 460 29.77 -18.44 5.36
N PRO A 461 30.28 -17.19 5.45
CA PRO A 461 29.82 -16.26 6.48
C PRO A 461 28.35 -15.84 6.29
N LEU A 462 27.85 -15.74 5.06
CA LEU A 462 26.43 -15.49 4.83
C LEU A 462 25.56 -16.63 5.35
N ALA A 463 25.95 -17.88 5.08
CA ALA A 463 25.20 -19.02 5.57
C ALA A 463 25.05 -19.00 7.09
N VAL A 464 26.09 -18.58 7.82
CA VAL A 464 26.05 -18.38 9.28
C VAL A 464 25.17 -17.19 9.65
N ALA A 465 25.32 -16.06 8.96
CA ALA A 465 24.55 -14.84 9.22
C ALA A 465 23.04 -15.02 9.05
N LEU A 466 22.61 -15.89 8.12
CA LEU A 466 21.19 -16.13 7.83
C LEU A 466 20.52 -17.13 8.77
N GLN A 467 21.28 -17.97 9.51
CA GLN A 467 20.72 -19.02 10.39
C GLN A 467 19.65 -18.54 11.38
N PRO A 468 19.73 -17.34 12.00
CA PRO A 468 18.72 -16.89 12.95
C PRO A 468 17.40 -16.44 12.31
N TYR A 469 17.33 -16.33 10.98
CA TYR A 469 16.26 -15.62 10.28
C TYR A 469 15.40 -16.55 9.42
N ALA A 470 14.12 -16.20 9.31
CA ALA A 470 13.12 -16.89 8.50
C ALA A 470 12.85 -16.21 7.15
N ALA A 471 13.28 -14.95 7.00
CA ALA A 471 13.18 -14.20 5.75
C ALA A 471 14.43 -13.39 5.44
N TRP A 472 14.82 -13.36 4.17
CA TRP A 472 16.01 -12.68 3.68
C TRP A 472 15.67 -11.70 2.56
N LEU A 473 15.84 -10.40 2.83
CA LEU A 473 15.68 -9.34 1.85
C LEU A 473 16.98 -9.04 1.12
N SER A 474 16.88 -8.82 -0.19
CA SER A 474 18.01 -8.43 -1.03
C SER A 474 17.64 -7.38 -2.08
N GLY A 475 18.59 -6.51 -2.42
CA GLY A 475 18.44 -5.47 -3.46
C GLY A 475 18.64 -5.97 -4.89
N ILE A 476 18.33 -7.23 -5.17
CA ILE A 476 18.44 -7.82 -6.50
C ILE A 476 17.32 -7.29 -7.41
N ARG A 477 17.65 -7.02 -8.68
CA ARG A 477 16.71 -6.50 -9.69
C ARG A 477 16.82 -7.28 -10.98
N ARG A 478 15.72 -7.35 -11.74
CA ARG A 478 15.65 -8.07 -13.03
C ARG A 478 16.51 -7.42 -14.11
N ASP A 479 16.74 -6.12 -14.03
CA ASP A 479 17.47 -5.33 -15.02
C ASP A 479 19.01 -5.42 -14.91
N GLN A 480 19.53 -6.15 -13.91
CA GLN A 480 20.98 -6.16 -13.62
C GLN A 480 21.79 -7.14 -14.46
N THR A 481 21.24 -8.33 -14.76
CA THR A 481 21.87 -9.35 -15.61
C THR A 481 20.81 -10.24 -16.24
N SER A 482 21.15 -10.91 -17.34
CA SER A 482 20.27 -11.92 -17.96
C SER A 482 19.89 -13.06 -17.00
N GLN A 483 20.80 -13.44 -16.09
CA GLN A 483 20.55 -14.47 -15.06
C GLN A 483 19.52 -14.02 -14.01
N ARG A 484 19.30 -12.71 -13.84
CA ARG A 484 18.35 -12.14 -12.87
C ARG A 484 17.00 -11.79 -13.47
N ALA A 485 16.84 -11.84 -14.80
CA ALA A 485 15.64 -11.39 -15.50
C ALA A 485 14.34 -12.06 -15.01
N ALA A 486 14.42 -13.31 -14.55
CA ALA A 486 13.28 -14.07 -14.03
C ALA A 486 13.14 -14.04 -12.50
N THR A 487 13.84 -13.13 -11.79
CA THR A 487 13.81 -13.10 -10.32
C THR A 487 12.41 -12.77 -9.80
N PRO A 488 11.74 -13.67 -9.05
CA PRO A 488 10.46 -13.37 -8.42
C PRO A 488 10.64 -12.40 -7.24
N LEU A 489 9.54 -11.74 -6.83
CA LEU A 489 9.51 -10.91 -5.63
C LEU A 489 9.70 -11.77 -4.37
N LEU A 490 9.09 -12.96 -4.33
CA LEU A 490 9.20 -13.92 -3.22
C LEU A 490 9.61 -15.29 -3.75
N GLN A 491 10.59 -15.93 -3.10
CA GLN A 491 11.09 -17.25 -3.47
C GLN A 491 11.49 -18.04 -2.22
N TRP A 492 11.12 -19.31 -2.14
CA TRP A 492 11.72 -20.19 -1.14
C TRP A 492 13.18 -20.47 -1.48
N ASN A 493 14.09 -20.20 -0.55
CA ASN A 493 15.49 -20.52 -0.70
C ASN A 493 15.78 -21.85 0.02
N GLU A 494 15.86 -22.94 -0.75
CA GLU A 494 16.12 -24.28 -0.20
C GLU A 494 17.48 -24.38 0.49
N ARG A 495 18.48 -23.63 0.02
CA ARG A 495 19.85 -23.67 0.55
C ARG A 495 19.93 -23.17 2.00
N HIS A 496 19.18 -22.12 2.31
CA HIS A 496 19.18 -21.46 3.61
C HIS A 496 17.89 -21.72 4.40
N ALA A 497 16.95 -22.49 3.83
CA ALA A 497 15.66 -22.82 4.43
C ALA A 497 14.86 -21.60 4.93
N LEU A 498 14.80 -20.54 4.10
CA LEU A 498 14.10 -19.29 4.43
C LEU A 498 13.41 -18.68 3.21
N LEU A 499 12.52 -17.72 3.44
CA LEU A 499 11.87 -16.98 2.36
C LEU A 499 12.78 -15.84 1.87
N LYS A 500 13.23 -15.91 0.63
CA LYS A 500 13.96 -14.83 -0.03
C LYS A 500 13.00 -13.83 -0.65
N ILE A 501 13.24 -12.55 -0.38
CA ILE A 501 12.37 -11.43 -0.76
C ILE A 501 13.20 -10.40 -1.52
N SER A 502 12.72 -9.96 -2.68
CA SER A 502 13.43 -9.05 -3.58
C SER A 502 12.55 -7.83 -3.87
N PRO A 503 12.39 -6.87 -2.93
CA PRO A 503 11.38 -5.83 -3.06
C PRO A 503 11.57 -4.90 -4.26
N LEU A 504 12.81 -4.78 -4.74
CA LEU A 504 13.16 -3.96 -5.90
C LEU A 504 13.26 -4.78 -7.20
N ALA A 505 12.75 -6.02 -7.24
CA ALA A 505 12.91 -6.89 -8.41
C ALA A 505 12.47 -6.22 -9.72
N ASP A 506 11.38 -5.44 -9.64
CA ASP A 506 10.74 -4.74 -10.77
C ASP A 506 11.23 -3.30 -11.00
N TRP A 507 12.12 -2.78 -10.15
CA TRP A 507 12.65 -1.44 -10.34
C TRP A 507 13.75 -1.42 -11.40
N SER A 508 13.64 -0.44 -12.29
CA SER A 508 14.73 -0.02 -13.17
C SER A 508 15.82 0.73 -12.39
N GLU A 509 17.02 0.75 -12.95
CA GLU A 509 18.12 1.57 -12.45
C GLU A 509 17.73 3.06 -12.33
N ALA A 510 16.97 3.59 -13.29
CA ALA A 510 16.49 4.96 -13.25
C ALA A 510 15.57 5.23 -12.05
N GLU A 511 14.74 4.26 -11.63
CA GLU A 511 13.90 4.39 -10.45
C GLU A 511 14.72 4.34 -9.15
N VAL A 512 15.75 3.50 -9.09
CA VAL A 512 16.69 3.45 -7.97
C VAL A 512 17.39 4.80 -7.79
N TRP A 513 17.95 5.37 -8.86
CA TRP A 513 18.62 6.67 -8.78
C TRP A 513 17.66 7.81 -8.49
N ARG A 514 16.45 7.77 -9.06
CA ARG A 514 15.39 8.72 -8.73
C ARG A 514 15.09 8.71 -7.23
N TYR A 515 14.99 7.52 -6.62
CA TYR A 515 14.81 7.40 -5.17
C TYR A 515 16.01 7.96 -4.40
N ILE A 516 17.23 7.59 -4.78
CA ILE A 516 18.47 8.08 -4.14
C ILE A 516 18.51 9.60 -4.08
N HIS A 517 18.32 10.26 -5.23
CA HIS A 517 18.37 11.72 -5.33
C HIS A 517 17.18 12.37 -4.60
N ARG A 518 15.98 11.78 -4.71
CA ARG A 518 14.77 12.27 -4.04
C ARG A 518 14.91 12.28 -2.52
N HIS A 519 15.46 11.21 -1.94
CA HIS A 519 15.52 11.01 -0.50
C HIS A 519 16.87 11.38 0.11
N ASN A 520 17.81 11.90 -0.69
CA ASN A 520 19.19 12.16 -0.31
C ASN A 520 19.80 10.94 0.40
N VAL A 521 19.67 9.77 -0.22
CA VAL A 521 20.22 8.51 0.29
C VAL A 521 21.73 8.54 0.04
N PRO A 522 22.58 8.30 1.06
CA PRO A 522 24.01 8.16 0.82
C PRO A 522 24.26 6.91 -0.02
N TYR A 523 25.18 7.02 -0.98
CA TYR A 523 25.57 5.91 -1.84
C TYR A 523 27.09 5.90 -2.03
N ASN A 524 27.61 4.82 -2.62
CA ASN A 524 29.04 4.63 -2.74
C ASN A 524 29.60 5.58 -3.82
N PRO A 525 30.54 6.49 -3.50
CA PRO A 525 31.04 7.48 -4.45
C PRO A 525 31.76 6.86 -5.65
N LEU A 526 32.19 5.60 -5.56
CA LEU A 526 32.75 4.88 -6.70
C LEU A 526 31.73 4.70 -7.84
N LEU A 527 30.42 4.72 -7.56
CA LEU A 527 29.37 4.69 -8.60
C LEU A 527 29.51 5.89 -9.56
N ASP A 528 29.84 7.07 -9.04
CA ASP A 528 30.08 8.28 -9.85
C ASP A 528 31.43 8.26 -10.57
N GLN A 529 32.33 7.35 -10.18
CA GLN A 529 33.68 7.20 -10.75
C GLN A 529 33.74 6.08 -11.81
N GLY A 530 32.59 5.64 -12.32
CA GLY A 530 32.52 4.65 -13.39
C GLY A 530 32.64 3.20 -12.90
N TYR A 531 32.31 2.91 -11.64
CA TYR A 531 32.17 1.53 -11.13
C TYR A 531 30.69 1.13 -11.08
N PRO A 532 30.09 0.56 -12.15
CA PRO A 532 28.65 0.26 -12.19
C PRO A 532 28.23 -0.87 -11.23
N SER A 533 29.17 -1.71 -10.78
CA SER A 533 28.94 -2.78 -9.81
C SER A 533 30.16 -2.96 -8.90
N ILE A 534 29.98 -2.67 -7.61
CA ILE A 534 31.06 -2.64 -6.62
C ILE A 534 30.99 -3.86 -5.70
N GLY A 535 32.14 -4.48 -5.44
CA GLY A 535 32.30 -5.55 -4.45
C GLY A 535 33.71 -5.52 -3.88
N CYS A 536 34.42 -6.66 -3.83
CA CYS A 536 35.81 -6.68 -3.36
C CYS A 536 36.72 -5.90 -4.31
N ALA A 537 37.56 -5.02 -3.77
CA ALA A 537 38.52 -4.17 -4.47
C ALA A 537 39.36 -4.92 -5.51
N PRO A 538 40.02 -6.06 -5.19
CA PRO A 538 40.85 -6.74 -6.19
C PRO A 538 40.09 -7.36 -7.35
N CYS A 539 38.76 -7.51 -7.24
CA CYS A 539 37.91 -8.12 -8.26
C CYS A 539 36.98 -7.10 -8.95
N THR A 540 37.19 -5.80 -8.74
CA THR A 540 36.35 -4.74 -9.31
C THR A 540 37.22 -3.73 -10.04
N LYS A 541 36.86 -3.41 -11.27
CA LYS A 541 37.45 -2.32 -12.06
C LYS A 541 36.35 -1.38 -12.57
N PRO A 542 36.69 -0.14 -12.95
CA PRO A 542 35.78 0.70 -13.73
C PRO A 542 35.39 -0.01 -15.02
N ALA A 543 34.18 0.25 -15.51
CA ALA A 543 33.69 -0.31 -16.77
C ALA A 543 32.75 0.68 -17.47
N ASN A 544 32.64 0.53 -18.78
CA ASN A 544 31.68 1.28 -19.58
C ASN A 544 30.27 0.72 -19.33
N GLY A 545 29.26 1.58 -19.38
CA GLY A 545 27.88 1.28 -18.97
C GLY A 545 27.11 0.26 -19.80
N ASP A 546 27.72 -0.38 -20.79
CA ASP A 546 27.06 -1.38 -21.66
C ASP A 546 26.79 -2.72 -20.94
N ASP A 547 27.65 -3.08 -19.97
CA ASP A 547 27.42 -4.19 -19.04
C ASP A 547 27.66 -3.71 -17.60
N VAL A 548 26.57 -3.62 -16.82
CA VAL A 548 26.57 -3.18 -15.42
C VAL A 548 27.57 -3.97 -14.56
N ARG A 549 27.90 -5.21 -14.94
CA ARG A 549 28.84 -6.07 -14.21
C ARG A 549 30.16 -6.32 -14.95
N GLY A 550 30.40 -5.69 -16.10
CA GLY A 550 31.60 -5.92 -16.92
C GLY A 550 32.93 -5.60 -16.22
N GLY A 551 32.91 -4.80 -15.15
CA GLY A 551 34.08 -4.52 -14.33
C GLY A 551 34.46 -5.64 -13.33
N ARG A 552 33.66 -6.70 -13.23
CA ARG A 552 33.80 -7.76 -12.21
C ARG A 552 34.54 -8.98 -12.76
N TRP A 553 35.51 -9.51 -12.00
CA TRP A 553 36.27 -10.74 -12.34
C TRP A 553 36.82 -10.78 -13.78
N ASN A 554 37.35 -9.65 -14.25
CA ASN A 554 37.99 -9.55 -15.56
C ASN A 554 38.99 -10.70 -15.82
N GLY A 555 38.81 -11.42 -16.92
CA GLY A 555 39.62 -12.59 -17.28
C GLY A 555 39.05 -13.95 -16.87
N PHE A 556 37.85 -13.99 -16.28
CA PHE A 556 37.13 -15.21 -15.91
C PHE A 556 35.70 -15.21 -16.50
N ASP A 557 35.15 -16.39 -16.80
CA ASP A 557 33.75 -16.56 -17.25
C ASP A 557 32.73 -16.42 -16.09
N LYS A 558 33.04 -15.58 -15.09
CA LYS A 558 32.28 -15.44 -13.85
C LYS A 558 31.46 -14.16 -13.83
N VAL A 559 30.13 -14.31 -13.75
CA VAL A 559 29.18 -13.18 -13.70
C VAL A 559 28.64 -12.91 -12.29
N GLU A 560 28.49 -13.96 -11.47
CA GLU A 560 27.87 -13.88 -10.14
C GLU A 560 28.76 -14.39 -9.01
N CYS A 561 28.58 -13.86 -7.80
CA CYS A 561 29.43 -14.21 -6.65
C CYS A 561 29.03 -15.49 -5.90
N GLY A 562 27.89 -16.09 -6.24
CA GLY A 562 27.39 -17.31 -5.61
C GLY A 562 26.49 -17.13 -4.38
N ILE A 563 26.26 -15.88 -3.93
CA ILE A 563 25.40 -15.57 -2.78
C ILE A 563 23.92 -15.86 -3.09
N HIS A 564 23.47 -15.53 -4.29
CA HIS A 564 22.04 -15.56 -4.64
C HIS A 564 21.60 -16.82 -5.38
N LEU A 565 22.50 -17.82 -5.47
CA LEU A 565 22.27 -19.10 -6.14
C LEU A 565 21.33 -20.01 -5.34
#